data_AF-A0A352WU86-F1
#
_entry.id   AF-A0A352WU86-F1
#
_cell.length_a   1.000
_cell.length_b   1.000
_cell.length_c   1.000
_cell.angle_alpha   90.00
_cell.angle_beta   90.00
_cell.angle_gamma   90.00
#
_symmetry.space_group_name_H-M   'P 1'
#
loop_
_entity.id
_entity.type
_entity.pdbx_description
1 polymer ?
#
loop_
_entity_poly.entity_id
_entity_poly.type
_entity_poly.pdbx_seq_one_letter_code
_entity_poly.pdbx_strand_id
1 'polypeptide(L)'
;YVDQWDWEKVINRSDRNKEYLQDTVRAIVGAICDTEDAIVALFPSLKKKLIRDVYFITTQELEDRYPRLTPKEREDHIVKEYKTVFLMQIGGALKSGNRHDGRAPDYDDW
;
A
#
# COMPACT_ATOMS: atom_id res chain seq x y z
N TYR A 1 15.87 15.83 -0.49
CA TYR A 1 15.58 15.63 0.94
C TYR A 1 14.10 15.30 1.03
N VAL A 2 13.77 14.14 1.56
CA VAL A 2 12.39 13.66 1.71
C VAL A 2 12.23 13.35 3.19
N ASP A 3 11.32 14.04 3.87
CA ASP A 3 11.00 13.71 5.26
C ASP A 3 10.21 12.41 5.29
N GLN A 4 10.66 11.47 6.14
CA GLN A 4 10.07 10.15 6.29
C GLN A 4 10.00 9.80 7.77
N TRP A 5 8.89 9.16 8.18
CA TRP A 5 8.89 8.39 9.42
C TRP A 5 9.53 7.04 9.12
N ASP A 6 10.85 6.98 9.27
CA ASP A 6 11.63 5.75 9.11
C ASP A 6 11.48 4.87 10.36
N TRP A 7 11.09 3.61 10.18
CA TRP A 7 10.79 2.70 11.28
C TRP A 7 11.10 1.24 10.90
N GLU A 8 11.47 0.46 11.92
CA GLU A 8 11.69 -0.98 11.80
C GLU A 8 11.05 -1.69 12.99
N LYS A 9 10.67 -2.96 12.78
CA LYS A 9 10.14 -3.82 13.83
C LYS A 9 10.77 -5.21 13.73
N VAL A 10 11.35 -5.67 14.83
CA VAL A 10 11.81 -7.07 14.95
C VAL A 10 10.58 -7.98 14.97
N ILE A 11 10.58 -9.01 14.11
CA ILE A 11 9.50 -10.00 13.99
C ILE A 11 10.02 -11.40 14.32
N ASN A 12 9.13 -12.30 14.74
CA ASN A 12 9.50 -13.70 14.83
C ASN A 12 9.58 -14.33 13.44
N ARG A 13 10.34 -15.42 13.31
CA ARG A 13 10.41 -16.16 12.05
C ARG A 13 9.04 -16.69 11.59
N SER A 14 8.16 -17.03 12.53
CA SER A 14 6.78 -17.46 12.26
C SER A 14 5.92 -16.39 11.63
N ASP A 15 6.26 -15.12 11.90
CA ASP A 15 5.49 -13.96 11.46
C ASP A 15 5.89 -13.53 10.03
N ARG A 16 6.85 -14.23 9.40
CA ARG A 16 7.25 -14.00 8.00
C ARG A 16 6.22 -14.63 7.04
N ASN A 17 5.03 -14.05 7.01
CA ASN A 17 3.93 -14.45 6.14
C ASN A 17 3.13 -13.23 5.66
N LYS A 18 2.25 -13.42 4.66
CA LYS A 18 1.50 -12.32 4.05
C LYS A 18 0.48 -11.74 5.01
N GLU A 19 -0.13 -12.56 5.85
CA GLU A 19 -1.15 -12.16 6.81
C GLU A 19 -0.59 -11.12 7.80
N TYR A 20 0.60 -11.38 8.34
CA TYR A 20 1.28 -10.46 9.25
C TYR A 20 1.68 -9.13 8.57
N LEU A 21 2.11 -9.18 7.32
CA LEU A 21 2.34 -7.97 6.52
C LEU A 21 1.06 -7.14 6.39
N GLN A 22 -0.06 -7.79 6.03
CA GLN A 22 -1.35 -7.11 5.89
C GLN A 22 -1.83 -6.53 7.23
N ASP A 23 -1.69 -7.27 8.33
CA ASP A 23 -2.05 -6.78 9.67
C ASP A 23 -1.23 -5.56 10.08
N THR A 24 0.07 -5.57 9.76
CA THR A 24 0.96 -4.43 9.99
C THR A 24 0.51 -3.20 9.19
N VAL A 25 0.15 -3.39 7.91
CA VAL A 25 -0.37 -2.31 7.06
C VAL A 25 -1.70 -1.77 7.59
N ARG A 26 -2.63 -2.64 8.03
CA ARG A 26 -3.90 -2.22 8.65
C ARG A 26 -3.66 -1.36 9.89
N ALA A 27 -2.68 -1.72 10.72
CA ALA A 27 -2.32 -0.93 11.90
C ALA A 27 -1.79 0.47 11.53
N ILE A 28 -0.93 0.56 10.51
CA ILE A 28 -0.39 1.83 10.01
C ILE A 28 -1.52 2.72 9.44
N VAL A 29 -2.37 2.17 8.58
CA VAL A 29 -3.53 2.91 8.05
C VAL A 29 -4.47 3.34 9.18
N GLY A 30 -4.67 2.49 10.19
CA GLY A 30 -5.40 2.83 11.40
C GLY A 30 -4.85 4.07 12.09
N ALA A 31 -3.53 4.13 12.32
CA ALA A 31 -2.88 5.29 12.94
C ALA A 31 -3.02 6.58 12.10
N ILE A 32 -2.98 6.45 10.76
CA ILE A 32 -3.20 7.59 9.85
C ILE A 32 -4.65 8.08 9.98
N CYS A 33 -5.63 7.18 9.97
CA CYS A 33 -7.04 7.53 10.14
C CYS A 33 -7.32 8.14 11.52
N ASP A 34 -6.70 7.62 12.60
CA ASP A 34 -6.85 8.19 13.95
C ASP A 34 -6.29 9.62 14.01
N THR A 35 -5.19 9.87 13.29
CA THR A 35 -4.63 11.22 13.15
C THR A 35 -5.59 12.14 12.39
N GLU A 36 -6.22 11.66 11.31
CA GLU A 36 -7.26 12.43 10.61
C GLU A 36 -8.45 12.74 11.53
N ASP A 37 -8.96 11.75 12.28
CA ASP A 37 -10.08 11.92 13.20
C ASP A 37 -9.77 13.00 14.25
N ALA A 38 -8.54 13.02 14.80
CA ALA A 38 -8.09 14.05 15.72
C ALA A 38 -8.01 15.44 15.07
N ILE A 39 -7.52 15.54 13.84
CA ILE A 39 -7.45 16.80 13.09
C ILE A 39 -8.85 17.33 12.78
N VAL A 40 -9.77 16.48 12.34
CA VAL A 40 -11.16 16.85 12.04
C VAL A 40 -11.89 17.31 13.31
N ALA A 41 -11.64 16.67 14.45
CA ALA A 41 -12.19 17.11 15.73
C ALA A 41 -11.71 18.51 16.14
N LEU A 42 -10.44 18.85 15.88
CA LEU A 42 -9.87 20.17 16.14
C LEU A 42 -10.32 21.22 15.11
N PHE A 43 -10.52 20.82 13.86
CA PHE A 43 -10.86 21.69 12.74
C PHE A 43 -12.06 21.14 11.94
N PRO A 44 -13.30 21.30 12.43
CA PRO A 44 -14.50 20.69 11.83
C PRO A 44 -14.82 21.14 10.39
N SER A 45 -14.17 22.21 9.90
CA SER A 45 -14.29 22.64 8.51
C SER A 45 -13.59 21.69 7.53
N LEU A 46 -12.68 20.83 7.99
CA LEU A 46 -12.04 19.79 7.20
C LEU A 46 -13.00 18.61 7.05
N LYS A 47 -13.46 18.35 5.82
CA LYS A 47 -14.49 17.34 5.51
C LYS A 47 -13.95 16.08 4.84
N LYS A 48 -12.63 15.84 4.91
CA LYS A 48 -12.04 14.64 4.31
C LYS A 48 -12.20 13.46 5.26
N LYS A 49 -12.39 12.29 4.65
CA LYS A 49 -12.44 11.02 5.36
C LYS A 49 -11.65 9.99 4.55
N LEU A 50 -10.54 9.58 5.11
CA LEU A 50 -9.79 8.42 4.68
C LEU A 50 -10.61 7.15 4.94
N ILE A 51 -10.42 6.16 4.08
CA ILE A 51 -11.05 4.85 4.25
C ILE A 51 -10.09 3.97 5.03
N ARG A 52 -10.52 3.53 6.21
CA ARG A 52 -9.72 2.71 7.12
C ARG A 52 -9.54 1.28 6.62
N ASP A 53 -10.50 0.78 5.85
CA ASP A 53 -10.40 -0.54 5.23
C ASP A 53 -9.40 -0.51 4.08
N VAL A 54 -8.49 -1.46 4.07
CA VAL A 54 -7.37 -1.51 3.10
C VAL A 54 -7.65 -2.61 2.10
N TYR A 55 -7.70 -2.23 0.82
CA TYR A 55 -7.75 -3.20 -0.26
C TYR A 55 -6.35 -3.69 -0.60
N PHE A 56 -6.13 -5.00 -0.49
CA PHE A 56 -4.86 -5.64 -0.77
C PHE A 56 -4.89 -6.25 -2.16
N ILE A 57 -3.87 -5.95 -2.98
CA ILE A 57 -3.73 -6.52 -4.33
C ILE A 57 -2.25 -6.64 -4.68
N THR A 58 -1.88 -7.68 -5.41
CA THR A 58 -0.52 -7.83 -5.95
C THR A 58 -0.38 -7.10 -7.28
N THR A 59 0.85 -6.73 -7.63
CA THR A 59 1.17 -6.16 -8.95
C THR A 59 0.74 -7.05 -10.11
N GLN A 60 0.82 -8.38 -9.96
CA GLN A 60 0.34 -9.30 -10.99
C GLN A 60 -1.19 -9.33 -11.11
N GLU A 61 -1.93 -9.38 -10.00
CA GLU A 61 -3.39 -9.30 -10.05
C GLU A 61 -3.87 -7.98 -10.64
N LEU A 62 -3.14 -6.90 -10.35
CA LEU A 62 -3.41 -5.58 -10.90
C LEU A 62 -3.14 -5.53 -12.42
N GLU A 63 -2.06 -6.16 -12.89
CA GLU A 63 -1.80 -6.35 -14.33
C GLU A 63 -2.87 -7.20 -15.01
N ASP A 64 -3.25 -8.33 -14.40
CA ASP A 64 -4.25 -9.25 -14.94
C ASP A 64 -5.62 -8.56 -15.06
N ARG A 65 -5.96 -7.66 -14.13
CA ARG A 65 -7.22 -6.87 -14.15
C ARG A 65 -7.20 -5.77 -15.22
N TYR A 66 -6.06 -5.14 -15.46
CA TYR A 66 -5.93 -3.97 -16.35
C TYR A 66 -4.76 -4.14 -17.34
N PRO A 67 -4.79 -5.15 -18.22
CA PRO A 67 -3.61 -5.56 -19.00
C PRO A 67 -3.20 -4.51 -20.05
N ARG A 68 -4.11 -3.63 -20.46
CA ARG A 68 -3.86 -2.58 -21.47
C ARG A 68 -3.39 -1.25 -20.88
N LEU A 69 -3.39 -1.12 -19.56
CA LEU A 69 -2.97 0.09 -18.86
C LEU A 69 -1.49 -0.02 -18.47
N THR A 70 -0.81 1.11 -18.42
CA THR A 70 0.54 1.23 -17.84
C THR A 70 0.47 1.04 -16.31
N PRO A 71 1.57 0.61 -15.64
CA PRO A 71 1.59 0.42 -14.19
C PRO A 71 0.96 1.58 -13.39
N LYS A 72 1.26 2.83 -13.79
CA LYS A 72 0.72 4.02 -13.12
C LYS A 72 -0.77 4.21 -13.33
N GLU A 73 -1.26 3.98 -14.55
CA GLU A 73 -2.70 4.03 -14.83
C GLU A 73 -3.45 2.94 -14.04
N ARG A 74 -2.84 1.76 -13.85
CA ARG A 74 -3.44 0.70 -13.03
C ARG A 74 -3.60 1.13 -11.57
N GLU A 75 -2.58 1.77 -10.99
CA GLU A 75 -2.64 2.36 -9.64
C GLU A 75 -3.76 3.40 -9.53
N ASP A 76 -3.85 4.32 -10.50
CA ASP A 76 -4.87 5.37 -10.50
C ASP A 76 -6.29 4.76 -10.58
N HIS A 77 -6.46 3.70 -11.38
CA HIS A 77 -7.73 3.00 -11.50
C HIS A 77 -8.13 2.27 -10.21
N ILE A 78 -7.23 1.50 -9.60
CA ILE A 78 -7.56 0.72 -8.40
C ILE A 78 -7.81 1.62 -7.19
N VAL A 79 -7.07 2.72 -7.05
CA VAL A 79 -7.29 3.69 -5.96
C VAL A 79 -8.59 4.47 -6.15
N LYS A 80 -9.02 4.75 -7.40
CA LYS A 80 -10.35 5.34 -7.65
C LYS A 80 -11.48 4.43 -7.17
N GLU A 81 -11.32 3.11 -7.28
CA GLU A 81 -12.32 2.12 -6.87
C GLU A 81 -12.35 1.93 -5.35
N TYR A 82 -11.21 1.63 -4.73
CA TYR A 82 -11.14 1.19 -3.33
C TYR A 82 -10.68 2.26 -2.33
N LYS A 83 -10.19 3.42 -2.81
CA LYS A 83 -9.71 4.58 -2.04
C LYS A 83 -8.43 4.37 -1.22
N THR A 84 -8.31 3.25 -0.52
CA THR A 84 -7.13 2.87 0.26
C THR A 84 -6.66 1.51 -0.23
N VAL A 85 -5.47 1.49 -0.87
CA VAL A 85 -4.94 0.29 -1.52
C VAL A 85 -3.52 0.07 -1.05
N PHE A 86 -3.19 -1.18 -0.69
CA PHE A 86 -1.83 -1.63 -0.51
C PHE A 86 -1.44 -2.54 -1.67
N LEU A 87 -0.53 -2.04 -2.50
CA LEU A 87 -0.01 -2.76 -3.67
C LEU A 87 1.20 -3.60 -3.26
N MET A 88 1.06 -4.92 -3.33
CA MET A 88 2.05 -5.91 -2.89
C MET A 88 2.94 -6.39 -4.04
N GLN A 89 4.13 -6.88 -3.70
CA GLN A 89 5.06 -7.54 -4.64
C GLN A 89 5.56 -6.60 -5.75
N ILE A 90 5.95 -5.37 -5.37
CA ILE A 90 6.58 -4.41 -6.27
C ILE A 90 8.06 -4.72 -6.34
N GLY A 91 8.52 -5.17 -7.52
CA GLY A 91 9.94 -5.40 -7.75
C GLY A 91 10.21 -6.46 -8.82
N GLY A 92 9.48 -7.56 -8.82
CA GLY A 92 9.68 -8.64 -9.79
C GLY A 92 9.20 -8.32 -11.21
N ALA A 93 9.69 -9.11 -12.18
CA ALA A 93 9.09 -9.15 -13.51
C ALA A 93 7.72 -9.82 -13.43
N LEU A 94 6.71 -9.20 -14.04
CA LEU A 94 5.36 -9.74 -14.17
C LEU A 94 5.28 -10.72 -15.34
N LYS A 95 4.14 -11.37 -15.54
CA LYS A 95 3.87 -12.27 -16.68
C LYS A 95 4.11 -11.59 -18.04
N SER A 96 3.93 -10.28 -18.12
CA SER A 96 4.26 -9.49 -19.33
C SER A 96 5.76 -9.38 -19.63
N GLY A 97 6.63 -9.85 -18.73
CA GLY A 97 8.08 -9.66 -18.78
C GLY A 97 8.55 -8.30 -18.27
N ASN A 98 7.63 -7.38 -17.98
CA ASN A 98 7.93 -6.05 -17.45
C ASN A 98 7.75 -6.02 -15.94
N ARG A 99 8.52 -5.18 -15.24
CA ARG A 99 8.31 -4.89 -13.82
C ARG A 99 7.16 -3.90 -13.65
N HIS A 100 6.45 -3.97 -12.52
CA HIS A 100 5.48 -2.91 -12.15
C HIS A 100 6.21 -1.59 -11.86
N ASP A 101 7.21 -1.64 -10.99
CA ASP A 101 8.10 -0.51 -10.68
C ASP A 101 9.46 -1.01 -10.15
N GLY A 102 10.43 -0.12 -10.04
CA GLY A 102 11.76 -0.37 -9.50
C GLY A 102 11.76 -0.52 -7.99
N ARG A 103 12.49 -1.54 -7.51
CA ARG A 103 12.77 -1.73 -6.08
C ARG A 103 14.19 -2.17 -5.83
N ALA A 104 14.75 -1.68 -4.73
CA ALA A 104 16.10 -1.99 -4.31
C ALA A 104 16.12 -3.42 -3.72
N PRO A 105 17.08 -4.27 -4.14
CA PRO A 105 17.07 -5.69 -3.81
C PRO A 105 17.64 -6.01 -2.42
N ASP A 106 18.15 -5.01 -1.70
CA ASP A 106 18.94 -5.14 -0.48
C ASP A 106 18.11 -5.15 0.81
N TYR A 107 16.85 -4.71 0.77
CA TYR A 107 15.99 -4.64 1.96
C TYR A 107 14.52 -5.06 1.76
N ASP A 108 14.01 -5.09 0.52
CA ASP A 108 12.63 -5.53 0.23
C ASP A 108 12.62 -6.99 -0.27
N ASP A 109 11.79 -7.84 0.35
CA ASP A 109 11.44 -9.19 -0.12
C ASP A 109 10.18 -9.10 -0.99
N TRP A 110 10.34 -9.06 -2.32
CA TRP A 110 9.28 -8.78 -3.30
C TRP A 110 8.66 -10.04 -3.93
#